data_AF-A0A2N1DNW2-F1
#
_entry.id   AF-A0A2N1DNW2-F1
#
_cell.length_a   1.000
_cell.length_b   1.000
_cell.length_c   1.000
_cell.angle_alpha   90.00
_cell.angle_beta   90.00
_cell.angle_gamma   90.00
#
_symmetry.space_group_name_H-M   'P 1'
#
loop_
_entity.id
_entity.type
_entity.pdbx_description
1 polymer ?
#
loop_
_entity_poly.entity_id
_entity_poly.type
_entity_poly.pdbx_seq_one_letter_code
_entity_poly.pdbx_strand_id
1 'polypeptide(L)'
;MNQAFDGFVKELCSANVNLNEPVFFAKSAVFLEQQLTCYLKIEGQHKHSLRFLILSAKQLKNSETDNKFWNALLAFNHLIEAAIESKCTSQNSAHWLRFINIIENLQGYKGSQIFTTTNIKQKRKLRLYFSFMLTWEHIGYIAGKEDDYSPSSQILDAFSALEEEDEHAHCHDHDHDNCHEH
;
A
#
# COMPACT_ATOMS: atom_id res chain seq x y z
N MET A 1 18.56 9.62 0.12
CA MET A 1 17.15 9.41 -0.29
C MET A 1 17.12 8.85 -1.71
N ASN A 2 16.32 7.83 -1.99
CA ASN A 2 16.36 7.10 -3.27
C ASN A 2 15.37 7.75 -4.27
N GLN A 3 15.88 8.52 -5.24
CA GLN A 3 15.07 9.20 -6.26
C GLN A 3 14.09 8.27 -7.00
N ALA A 4 14.44 6.99 -7.15
CA ALA A 4 13.55 6.01 -7.76
C ALA A 4 12.33 5.66 -6.89
N PHE A 5 12.51 5.64 -5.56
CA PHE A 5 11.43 5.43 -4.61
C PHE A 5 10.51 6.64 -4.56
N ASP A 6 11.06 7.85 -4.51
CA ASP A 6 10.26 9.08 -4.52
C ASP A 6 9.42 9.20 -5.81
N GLY A 7 10.00 8.83 -6.96
CA GLY A 7 9.25 8.76 -8.22
C GLY A 7 8.12 7.73 -8.18
N PHE A 8 8.33 6.59 -7.52
CA PHE A 8 7.29 5.57 -7.33
C PHE A 8 6.17 6.02 -6.40
N VAL A 9 6.49 6.71 -5.30
CA VAL A 9 5.48 7.29 -4.40
C VAL A 9 4.65 8.34 -5.14
N LYS A 10 5.28 9.24 -5.90
CA LYS A 10 4.57 10.22 -6.73
C LYS A 10 3.65 9.59 -7.77
N GLU A 11 4.09 8.50 -8.40
CA GLU A 11 3.26 7.74 -9.34
C GLU A 11 2.00 7.20 -8.64
N LEU A 12 2.16 6.65 -7.42
CA LEU A 12 1.07 6.13 -6.59
C LEU A 12 0.12 7.20 -6.05
N CYS A 13 0.58 8.43 -5.84
CA CYS A 13 -0.24 9.57 -5.39
C CYS A 13 -0.98 10.28 -6.53
N SER A 14 -0.80 9.88 -7.79
CA SER A 14 -1.43 10.58 -8.91
C SER A 14 -2.92 10.27 -9.03
N ALA A 15 -3.75 11.26 -9.39
CA ALA A 15 -5.21 11.09 -9.54
C ALA A 15 -5.59 10.01 -10.60
N ASN A 16 -4.70 9.75 -11.55
CA ASN A 16 -4.88 8.80 -12.64
C ASN A 16 -4.03 7.52 -12.46
N VAL A 17 -3.82 7.04 -11.23
CA VAL A 17 -3.04 5.82 -10.98
C VAL A 17 -3.62 4.64 -11.79
N ASN A 18 -2.96 4.37 -12.92
CA ASN A 18 -3.15 3.17 -13.72
C ASN A 18 -1.93 2.27 -13.60
N LEU A 19 -1.40 2.14 -12.38
CA LEU A 19 -0.32 1.21 -12.09
C LEU A 19 -0.85 -0.21 -12.25
N ASN A 20 -0.31 -0.89 -13.25
CA ASN A 20 -0.54 -2.31 -13.47
C ASN A 20 0.01 -3.08 -12.26
N GLU A 21 -0.80 -3.99 -11.69
CA GLU A 21 -0.46 -4.72 -10.45
C GLU A 21 0.90 -5.44 -10.51
N PRO A 22 1.28 -6.13 -11.60
CA PRO A 22 2.62 -6.73 -11.73
C PRO A 22 3.75 -5.71 -11.65
N VAL A 23 3.57 -4.49 -12.19
CA VAL A 23 4.58 -3.43 -12.12
C VAL A 23 4.70 -2.93 -10.68
N PHE A 24 3.57 -2.75 -9.98
CA PHE A 24 3.57 -2.41 -8.57
C PHE A 24 4.32 -3.47 -7.74
N PHE A 25 4.01 -4.75 -7.92
CA PHE A 25 4.65 -5.83 -7.17
C PHE A 25 6.15 -5.95 -7.48
N ALA A 26 6.56 -5.81 -8.74
CA ALA A 26 7.97 -5.84 -9.13
C ALA A 26 8.76 -4.67 -8.50
N LYS A 27 8.23 -3.44 -8.57
CA LYS A 27 8.86 -2.28 -7.92
C LYS A 27 8.90 -2.43 -6.39
N SER A 28 7.80 -2.89 -5.79
CA SER A 28 7.69 -3.15 -4.35
C SER A 28 8.74 -4.14 -3.87
N ALA A 29 8.98 -5.21 -4.63
CA ALA A 29 10.00 -6.21 -4.32
C ALA A 29 11.39 -5.57 -4.22
N VAL A 30 11.78 -4.78 -5.22
CA VAL A 30 13.08 -4.10 -5.27
C VAL A 30 13.26 -3.16 -4.07
N PHE A 31 12.25 -2.38 -3.72
CA PHE A 31 12.35 -1.45 -2.59
C PHE A 31 12.38 -2.15 -1.24
N LEU A 32 11.65 -3.26 -1.07
CA LEU A 32 11.74 -4.08 0.13
C LEU A 32 13.09 -4.79 0.25
N GLU A 33 13.63 -5.31 -0.86
CA GLU A 33 14.98 -5.91 -0.90
C GLU A 33 16.03 -4.90 -0.43
N GLN A 34 15.99 -3.67 -0.94
CA GLN A 34 16.87 -2.58 -0.52
C GLN A 34 16.73 -2.28 0.97
N GLN A 35 15.50 -2.09 1.45
CA GLN A 35 15.24 -1.74 2.84
C GLN A 35 15.66 -2.85 3.81
N LEU A 36 15.39 -4.10 3.47
CA LEU A 36 15.80 -5.27 4.27
C LEU A 36 17.31 -5.50 4.24
N THR A 37 17.97 -5.24 3.11
CA THR A 37 19.43 -5.29 3.01
C THR A 37 20.06 -4.27 3.96
N CYS A 38 19.52 -3.05 4.01
CA CYS A 38 19.94 -2.04 4.99
C CYS A 38 19.71 -2.51 6.43
N TYR A 39 18.52 -3.03 6.74
CA TYR A 39 18.18 -3.52 8.08
C TYR A 39 19.12 -4.66 8.54
N LEU A 40 19.43 -5.60 7.64
CA LEU A 40 20.32 -6.73 7.90
C LEU A 40 21.80 -6.37 7.87
N LYS A 41 22.16 -5.13 7.49
CA LYS A 41 23.54 -4.67 7.33
C LYS A 41 24.37 -5.60 6.42
N ILE A 42 23.74 -6.13 5.37
CA ILE A 42 24.43 -6.99 4.41
C ILE A 42 25.34 -6.13 3.53
N GLU A 43 26.62 -6.46 3.51
CA GLU A 43 27.63 -5.82 2.67
C GLU A 43 27.96 -6.69 1.45
N GLY A 44 28.28 -6.04 0.32
CA GLY A 44 28.67 -6.72 -0.93
C GLY A 44 27.56 -6.81 -1.99
N GLN A 45 27.92 -7.34 -3.16
CA GLN A 45 27.04 -7.38 -4.35
C GLN A 45 26.21 -8.67 -4.47
N HIS A 46 26.21 -9.54 -3.46
CA HIS A 46 25.43 -10.77 -3.53
C HIS A 46 23.93 -10.46 -3.50
N LYS A 47 23.25 -10.77 -4.60
CA LYS A 47 21.80 -10.60 -4.69
C LYS A 47 21.12 -11.74 -3.92
N HIS A 48 20.44 -11.37 -2.84
CA HIS A 48 19.59 -12.27 -2.07
C HIS A 48 18.14 -12.16 -2.54
N SER A 49 17.38 -13.25 -2.48
CA SER A 49 15.95 -13.19 -2.74
C SER A 49 15.22 -12.46 -1.61
N LEU A 50 14.14 -11.76 -1.94
CA LEU A 50 13.28 -11.11 -0.95
C LEU A 50 12.85 -12.07 0.17
N ARG A 51 12.45 -13.30 -0.18
CA ARG A 51 12.12 -14.35 0.80
C ARG A 51 13.27 -14.64 1.78
N PHE A 52 14.50 -14.77 1.29
CA PHE A 52 15.66 -15.00 2.15
C PHE A 52 15.83 -13.83 3.12
N LEU A 53 15.79 -12.61 2.60
CA LEU A 53 15.93 -11.39 3.42
C LEU A 53 14.87 -11.31 4.52
N ILE A 54 13.61 -11.61 4.20
CA ILE A 54 12.51 -11.62 5.19
C ILE A 54 12.76 -12.65 6.29
N LEU A 55 13.19 -13.86 5.93
CA LEU A 55 13.44 -14.93 6.91
C LEU A 55 14.63 -14.61 7.80
N SER A 56 15.72 -14.07 7.23
CA SER A 56 16.88 -13.60 7.98
C SER A 56 16.50 -12.45 8.93
N ALA A 57 15.72 -11.49 8.45
CA ALA A 57 15.26 -10.34 9.24
C ALA A 57 14.40 -10.77 10.45
N LYS A 58 13.51 -11.75 10.24
CA LYS A 58 12.70 -12.36 11.29
C LYS A 58 13.54 -13.04 12.39
N GLN A 59 14.68 -13.62 12.04
CA GLN A 59 15.56 -14.31 13.00
C GLN A 59 16.27 -13.36 13.96
N LEU A 60 16.41 -12.07 13.62
CA LEU A 60 17.02 -11.07 14.49
C LEU A 60 16.19 -10.78 15.75
N LYS A 61 14.89 -11.11 15.76
CA LYS A 61 13.98 -10.92 16.91
C LYS A 61 14.05 -9.49 17.49
N ASN A 62 14.06 -8.48 16.63
CA ASN A 62 13.99 -7.09 17.05
C ASN A 62 12.73 -6.85 17.90
N SER A 63 12.87 -6.12 19.01
CA SER A 63 11.83 -5.90 20.01
C SER A 63 10.68 -5.01 19.56
N GLU A 64 10.89 -4.22 18.52
CA GLU A 64 9.93 -3.23 17.99
C GLU A 64 9.11 -3.80 16.82
N THR A 65 9.21 -5.10 16.58
CA THR A 65 8.47 -5.81 15.54
C THR A 65 8.05 -7.18 16.06
N ASP A 66 7.04 -7.79 15.43
CA ASP A 66 6.50 -9.06 15.89
C ASP A 66 6.43 -10.11 14.77
N ASN A 67 6.11 -11.35 15.15
CA ASN A 67 5.97 -12.45 14.20
C ASN A 67 4.83 -12.24 13.19
N LYS A 68 3.79 -11.47 13.54
CA LYS A 68 2.66 -11.23 12.64
C LYS A 68 3.10 -10.32 11.50
N PHE A 69 3.89 -9.29 11.78
CA PHE A 69 4.49 -8.42 10.76
C PHE A 69 5.29 -9.23 9.74
N TRP A 70 6.24 -10.05 10.21
CA TRP A 70 7.05 -10.87 9.31
C TRP A 70 6.23 -11.90 8.52
N ASN A 71 5.20 -12.48 9.14
CA ASN A 71 4.28 -13.39 8.45
C ASN A 71 3.44 -12.67 7.38
N ALA A 72 3.05 -11.40 7.61
CA ALA A 72 2.39 -10.58 6.61
C ALA A 72 3.33 -10.31 5.42
N LEU A 73 4.59 -9.98 5.70
CA LEU A 73 5.58 -9.72 4.66
C LEU A 73 5.89 -10.98 3.82
N LEU A 74 5.94 -12.16 4.46
CA LEU A 74 6.03 -13.44 3.74
C LEU A 74 4.80 -13.70 2.86
N ALA A 75 3.60 -13.39 3.34
CA ALA A 75 2.39 -13.49 2.54
C ALA A 75 2.46 -12.54 1.34
N PHE A 76 2.95 -11.31 1.51
CA PHE A 76 3.15 -10.36 0.44
C PHE A 76 4.19 -10.83 -0.60
N ASN A 77 5.31 -11.42 -0.15
CA ASN A 77 6.31 -12.01 -1.04
C ASN A 77 5.72 -13.10 -1.95
N HIS A 78 4.83 -13.95 -1.42
CA HIS A 78 4.18 -14.98 -2.23
C HIS A 78 3.34 -14.39 -3.37
N LEU A 79 2.75 -13.20 -3.16
CA LEU A 79 1.99 -12.48 -4.20
C LEU A 79 2.90 -11.94 -5.28
N ILE A 80 4.05 -11.39 -4.86
CA ILE A 80 5.08 -10.90 -5.78
C ILE A 80 5.55 -12.05 -6.69
N GLU A 81 5.91 -13.20 -6.10
CA GLU A 81 6.32 -14.40 -6.84
C GLU A 81 5.22 -14.84 -7.84
N ALA A 82 3.97 -14.92 -7.39
CA ALA A 82 2.85 -15.30 -8.23
C ALA A 82 2.54 -14.29 -9.36
N ALA A 83 2.75 -12.99 -9.12
CA ALA A 83 2.55 -11.93 -10.10
C ALA A 83 3.67 -11.92 -11.17
N ILE A 84 4.92 -12.17 -10.78
CA ILE A 84 6.08 -12.20 -11.69
C ILE A 84 6.05 -13.46 -12.57
N GLU A 85 5.65 -14.63 -12.03
CA GLU A 85 5.64 -15.89 -12.77
C GLU A 85 4.56 -16.00 -13.86
N SER A 86 3.76 -14.96 -14.13
CA SER A 86 2.72 -14.95 -15.18
C SER A 86 1.66 -16.07 -15.05
N LYS A 87 1.55 -16.70 -13.87
CA LYS A 87 0.49 -17.70 -13.58
C LYS A 87 -0.79 -17.07 -13.02
N CYS A 88 -0.85 -15.75 -12.88
CA CYS A 88 -2.03 -15.04 -12.40
C CYS A 88 -3.09 -14.94 -13.51
N THR A 89 -3.84 -16.03 -13.70
CA THR A 89 -5.21 -15.95 -14.18
C THR A 89 -6.02 -15.08 -13.20
N SER A 90 -7.00 -14.35 -13.72
CA SER A 90 -7.79 -13.28 -13.12
C SER A 90 -8.57 -13.59 -11.81
N GLN A 91 -8.27 -14.69 -11.10
CA GLN A 91 -9.00 -15.16 -9.92
C GLN A 91 -8.42 -14.74 -8.56
N ASN A 92 -7.24 -14.11 -8.48
CA ASN A 92 -6.51 -13.95 -7.21
C ASN A 92 -6.53 -12.57 -6.53
N SER A 93 -7.52 -11.71 -6.84
CA SER A 93 -7.72 -10.42 -6.14
C SER A 93 -7.95 -10.56 -4.61
N ALA A 94 -8.10 -11.78 -4.09
CA ALA A 94 -8.30 -12.09 -2.68
C ALA A 94 -6.99 -12.20 -1.84
N HIS A 95 -5.82 -12.42 -2.45
CA HIS A 95 -4.65 -12.86 -1.67
C HIS A 95 -3.87 -11.72 -0.99
N TRP A 96 -3.89 -10.49 -1.52
CA TRP A 96 -3.26 -9.33 -0.88
C TRP A 96 -4.06 -8.74 0.28
N LEU A 97 -5.35 -9.05 0.40
CA LEU A 97 -6.17 -8.60 1.53
C LEU A 97 -5.66 -9.13 2.86
N ARG A 98 -5.05 -10.33 2.87
CA ARG A 98 -4.44 -10.88 4.08
C ARG A 98 -3.28 -10.01 4.56
N PHE A 99 -2.41 -9.59 3.65
CA PHE A 99 -1.31 -8.68 3.97
C PHE A 99 -1.85 -7.36 4.54
N ILE A 100 -2.77 -6.71 3.82
CA ILE A 100 -3.40 -5.46 4.24
C ILE A 100 -4.01 -5.60 5.64
N ASN A 101 -4.88 -6.58 5.85
CA ASN A 101 -5.61 -6.71 7.10
C ASN A 101 -4.67 -6.96 8.30
N ILE A 102 -3.52 -7.63 8.10
CA ILE A 102 -2.54 -7.80 9.17
C ILE A 102 -1.84 -6.47 9.45
N ILE A 103 -1.40 -5.72 8.43
CA ILE A 103 -0.75 -4.42 8.61
C ILE A 103 -1.72 -3.42 9.28
N GLU A 104 -2.96 -3.34 8.81
CA GLU A 104 -4.02 -2.51 9.40
C GLU A 104 -4.23 -2.81 10.89
N ASN A 105 -4.31 -4.10 11.25
CA ASN A 105 -4.47 -4.53 12.63
C ASN A 105 -3.26 -4.19 13.50
N LEU A 106 -2.05 -4.36 12.97
CA LEU A 106 -0.81 -4.01 13.68
C LEU A 106 -0.71 -2.50 13.96
N GLN A 107 -1.23 -1.69 13.05
CA GLN A 107 -1.19 -0.23 13.13
C GLN A 107 -2.44 0.37 13.79
N GLY A 108 -3.43 -0.46 14.16
CA GLY A 108 -4.62 -0.02 14.88
C GLY A 108 -5.62 0.81 14.06
N TYR A 109 -5.59 0.73 12.72
CA TYR A 109 -6.54 1.46 11.86
C TYR A 109 -7.37 0.51 10.98
N LYS A 110 -8.47 1.02 10.40
CA LYS A 110 -9.24 0.33 9.36
C LYS A 110 -9.15 1.12 8.07
N GLY A 111 -8.49 0.58 7.04
CA GLY A 111 -8.29 1.31 5.79
C GLY A 111 -9.59 1.62 5.06
N SER A 112 -10.67 0.87 5.32
CA SER A 112 -12.01 1.18 4.80
C SER A 112 -12.61 2.48 5.33
N GLN A 113 -12.13 2.97 6.49
CA GLN A 113 -12.57 4.23 7.09
C GLN A 113 -11.69 5.40 6.65
N ILE A 114 -10.44 5.14 6.26
CA ILE A 114 -9.49 6.14 5.77
C ILE A 114 -9.76 6.50 4.30
N PHE A 115 -10.04 5.50 3.46
CA PHE A 115 -10.31 5.71 2.04
C PHE A 115 -11.81 5.62 1.78
N THR A 116 -12.45 6.77 1.59
CA THR A 116 -13.91 6.90 1.52
C THR A 116 -14.48 6.45 0.16
N THR A 117 -13.73 6.61 -0.94
CA THR A 117 -14.11 6.23 -2.32
C THR A 117 -15.12 5.08 -2.45
N THR A 118 -16.26 5.33 -3.09
CA THR A 118 -17.29 4.30 -3.32
C THR A 118 -16.83 3.13 -4.21
N ASN A 119 -15.81 3.33 -5.06
CA ASN A 119 -15.28 2.29 -5.94
C ASN A 119 -14.47 1.24 -5.16
N ILE A 120 -15.06 0.06 -4.94
CA ILE A 120 -14.43 -1.02 -4.16
C ILE A 120 -13.08 -1.48 -4.72
N LYS A 121 -12.88 -1.49 -6.05
CA LYS A 121 -11.61 -1.91 -6.65
C LYS A 121 -10.52 -0.89 -6.35
N GLN A 122 -10.84 0.39 -6.51
CA GLN A 122 -9.93 1.49 -6.19
C GLN A 122 -9.63 1.56 -4.68
N LYS A 123 -10.66 1.46 -3.82
CA LYS A 123 -10.51 1.41 -2.36
C LYS A 123 -9.51 0.34 -1.93
N ARG A 124 -9.64 -0.87 -2.48
CA ARG A 124 -8.72 -1.95 -2.14
C ARG A 124 -7.30 -1.63 -2.62
N LYS A 125 -7.10 -1.07 -3.82
CA LYS A 125 -5.76 -0.66 -4.31
C LYS A 125 -5.13 0.41 -3.39
N LEU A 126 -5.88 1.42 -2.97
CA LEU A 126 -5.39 2.45 -2.03
C LEU A 126 -4.95 1.83 -0.71
N ARG A 127 -5.77 0.92 -0.14
CA ARG A 127 -5.39 0.17 1.05
C ARG A 127 -4.11 -0.64 0.87
N LEU A 128 -3.89 -1.22 -0.32
CA LEU A 128 -2.68 -1.96 -0.65
C LEU A 128 -1.45 -1.06 -0.66
N TYR A 129 -1.53 0.07 -1.37
CA TYR A 129 -0.43 1.04 -1.49
C TYR A 129 -0.07 1.61 -0.13
N PHE A 130 -1.07 1.99 0.65
CA PHE A 130 -0.87 2.50 2.00
C PHE A 130 -0.22 1.46 2.93
N SER A 131 -0.73 0.22 2.93
CA SER A 131 -0.13 -0.87 3.74
C SER A 131 1.31 -1.17 3.35
N PHE A 132 1.64 -1.06 2.05
CA PHE A 132 3.01 -1.20 1.58
C PHE A 132 3.91 -0.05 2.09
N MET A 133 3.45 1.21 2.05
CA MET A 133 4.24 2.33 2.55
C MET A 133 4.54 2.21 4.04
N LEU A 134 3.52 1.87 4.85
CA LEU A 134 3.71 1.62 6.28
C LEU A 134 4.69 0.47 6.55
N THR A 135 4.66 -0.57 5.72
CA THR A 135 5.60 -1.69 5.82
C THR A 135 7.04 -1.24 5.51
N TRP A 136 7.22 -0.45 4.46
CA TRP A 136 8.53 0.06 4.07
C TRP A 136 9.12 1.02 5.12
N GLU A 137 8.28 1.91 5.65
CA GLU A 137 8.60 2.82 6.75
C GLU A 137 9.00 2.04 8.01
N HIS A 138 8.19 1.04 8.40
CA HIS A 138 8.47 0.22 9.58
C HIS A 138 9.81 -0.49 9.50
N ILE A 139 10.17 -1.07 8.34
CA ILE A 139 11.49 -1.69 8.15
C ILE A 139 12.60 -0.64 8.26
N GLY A 140 12.36 0.58 7.78
CA GLY A 140 13.30 1.70 7.93
C GLY A 140 13.51 2.10 9.39
N TYR A 141 12.41 2.24 10.12
CA TYR A 141 12.40 2.56 11.54
C TYR A 141 13.22 1.54 12.35
N ILE A 142 12.92 0.24 12.23
CA ILE A 142 13.66 -0.81 12.96
C ILE A 142 15.12 -0.98 12.49
N ALA A 143 15.48 -0.39 11.34
CA ALA A 143 16.86 -0.28 10.88
C ALA A 143 17.62 0.92 11.47
N GLY A 144 16.97 1.72 12.32
CA GLY A 144 17.54 2.92 12.92
C GLY A 144 17.57 4.12 11.98
N LYS A 145 16.71 4.16 10.96
CA LYS A 145 16.53 5.38 10.15
C LYS A 145 15.64 6.34 10.94
N GLU A 146 16.23 7.44 11.38
CA GLU A 146 15.55 8.51 12.13
C GLU A 146 14.89 9.56 11.19
N ASP A 147 14.81 9.30 9.89
CA ASP A 147 14.31 10.28 8.91
C ASP A 147 12.80 10.54 9.09
N ASP A 148 12.41 11.82 9.11
CA ASP A 148 11.03 12.34 9.06
C ASP A 148 10.26 11.99 7.76
N TYR A 149 10.83 11.13 6.90
CA TYR A 149 10.25 10.81 5.61
C TYR A 149 9.09 9.82 5.74
N SER A 150 7.87 10.34 5.58
CA SER A 150 6.63 9.56 5.63
C SER A 150 5.93 9.50 4.25
N PRO A 151 6.30 8.55 3.37
CA PRO A 151 5.54 8.27 2.14
C PRO A 151 4.08 7.84 2.40
N SER A 152 3.76 7.28 3.58
CA SER A 152 2.39 6.95 3.97
C SER A 152 1.54 8.21 4.14
N SER A 153 2.11 9.28 4.71
CA SER A 153 1.44 10.60 4.81
C SER A 153 1.12 11.18 3.43
N GLN A 154 2.03 11.07 2.46
CA GLN A 154 1.78 11.52 1.07
C GLN A 154 0.60 10.79 0.41
N ILE A 155 0.39 9.51 0.73
CA ILE A 155 -0.77 8.75 0.24
C ILE A 155 -2.05 9.22 0.93
N LEU A 156 -2.01 9.53 2.22
CA LEU A 156 -3.16 10.09 2.94
C LEU A 156 -3.53 11.46 2.37
N ASP A 157 -2.57 12.37 2.21
CA ASP A 157 -2.83 13.71 1.67
C ASP A 157 -3.44 13.66 0.27
N ALA A 158 -3.01 12.70 -0.57
CA ALA A 158 -3.51 12.54 -1.92
C ALA A 158 -4.94 11.96 -1.99
N PHE A 159 -5.35 11.13 -1.03
CA PHE A 159 -6.58 10.32 -1.17
C PHE A 159 -7.55 10.36 0.01
N SER A 160 -7.21 10.97 1.14
CA SER A 160 -8.11 11.08 2.31
C SER A 160 -9.19 12.15 2.15
N ALA A 161 -8.95 13.17 1.31
CA ALA A 161 -9.87 14.29 1.08
C ALA A 161 -10.75 14.15 -0.18
N LEU A 162 -10.65 13.05 -0.95
CA LEU A 162 -11.29 12.91 -2.27
C LEU A 162 -12.82 12.64 -2.25
N GLU A 163 -13.54 12.95 -1.17
CA GLU A 163 -15.02 12.92 -1.16
C GLU A 163 -15.62 14.11 -0.40
N GLU A 164 -15.38 15.34 -0.89
CA GLU A 164 -16.26 16.49 -0.58
C GLU A 164 -16.83 17.19 -1.83
N GLU A 165 -16.43 16.85 -3.06
CA GLU A 165 -16.84 17.63 -4.25
C GLU A 165 -17.98 17.04 -5.12
N ASP A 166 -18.51 15.83 -4.85
CA ASP A 166 -19.49 15.19 -5.76
C ASP A 166 -20.88 14.85 -5.15
N GLU A 167 -21.20 15.24 -3.92
CA GLU A 167 -22.51 14.91 -3.29
C GLU A 167 -23.50 16.09 -3.09
N HIS A 168 -23.25 17.27 -3.65
CA HIS A 168 -24.22 18.38 -3.60
C HIS A 168 -24.53 18.99 -4.98
N ALA A 169 -25.00 18.15 -5.90
CA ALA A 169 -25.76 18.58 -7.07
C ALA A 169 -27.13 17.88 -7.13
N HIS A 170 -27.84 17.82 -6.00
CA HIS A 170 -29.31 17.75 -6.05
C HIS A 170 -29.83 19.18 -6.10
N CYS A 171 -29.84 19.75 -7.31
CA CYS A 171 -30.66 20.91 -7.60
C CYS A 171 -32.10 20.56 -7.25
N HIS A 172 -32.62 21.19 -6.21
CA HIS A 172 -34.04 21.24 -5.92
C HIS A 172 -34.71 22.14 -6.98
N ASP A 173 -34.94 21.61 -8.18
CA ASP A 173 -35.93 22.17 -9.10
C ASP A 173 -37.28 21.54 -8.75
N HIS A 174 -37.90 22.05 -7.68
CA HIS A 174 -39.35 22.02 -7.56
C HIS A 174 -39.89 23.32 -8.16
N ASP A 175 -39.85 23.39 -9.48
CA ASP A 175 -40.68 24.35 -10.20
C ASP A 175 -42.15 23.95 -10.00
N HIS A 176 -42.83 24.84 -9.29
CA HIS A 176 -44.26 25.00 -9.31
C HIS A 176 -44.72 25.25 -10.75
N ASP A 177 -45.45 24.32 -11.34
CA ASP A 177 -46.53 24.70 -12.26
C ASP A 177 -47.56 23.58 -12.39
N ASN A 178 -48.63 23.72 -11.61
CA ASN A 178 -49.90 23.05 -11.88
C ASN A 178 -50.94 24.15 -12.09
N CYS A 179 -50.98 24.67 -13.31
CA CYS A 179 -52.18 25.32 -13.84
C CYS A 179 -53.23 24.23 -14.08
N HIS A 180 -54.15 24.05 -13.14
CA HIS A 180 -55.42 23.37 -13.39
C HIS A 180 -56.59 24.33 -13.16
N GLU A 181 -57.33 24.48 -14.24
CA GLU A 181 -58.68 25.03 -14.43
C GLU A 181 -59.58 25.06 -13.19
N HIS A 182 -60.27 26.19 -12.99
CA HIS A 182 -61.69 26.24 -12.64
C HIS A 182 -62.26 27.65 -12.86
#